data_AF-A0A955BCA0-F1
#
_entry.id   AF-A0A955BCA0-F1
#
_cell.length_a   1.000
_cell.length_b   1.000
_cell.length_c   1.000
_cell.angle_alpha   90.00
_cell.angle_beta   90.00
_cell.angle_gamma   90.00
#
_symmetry.space_group_name_H-M   'P 1'
#
loop_
_entity.id
_entity.type
_entity.pdbx_description
1 polymer ?
#
loop_
_entity_poly.entity_id
_entity_poly.type
_entity_poly.pdbx_seq_one_letter_code
_entity_poly.pdbx_strand_id
1 'polypeptide(L)'
;SRGEPMTHADQLSDSVNIEGNWLTTELVFPLGLRYHALHHLFPSIPYHNLGRAHRRLMQHLPADSPYREITYPSFFAAVSDLAKNIRMAIASGRPGADEWYDRRRELARAEAAPHVPESNNEDDDEGSPSPSLVA
;
A
#
# COMPACT_ATOMS: atom_id res chain seq x y z
N SER A 1 8.90 7.81 16.90
CA SER A 1 7.65 8.37 16.37
C SER A 1 7.54 9.82 16.80
N ARG A 2 7.28 10.76 15.88
CA ARG A 2 6.97 12.16 16.20
C ARG A 2 5.47 12.41 16.43
N GLY A 3 4.65 11.35 16.45
CA GLY A 3 3.21 11.41 16.71
C GLY A 3 2.35 11.85 15.51
N GLU A 4 2.90 11.89 14.31
CA GLU A 4 2.13 12.25 13.11
C GLU A 4 1.12 11.16 12.71
N PRO A 5 -0.06 11.52 12.18
CA PRO A 5 -1.05 10.56 11.69
C PRO A 5 -0.47 9.64 10.61
N MET A 6 -0.91 8.37 10.59
CA MET A 6 -0.56 7.40 9.54
C MET A 6 -1.80 7.01 8.75
N THR A 7 -1.69 7.02 7.42
CA THR A 7 -2.74 6.51 6.55
C THR A 7 -2.85 4.99 6.73
N HIS A 8 -3.97 4.39 6.29
CA HIS A 8 -4.10 2.93 6.29
C HIS A 8 -3.05 2.26 5.39
N ALA A 9 -2.67 2.89 4.29
CA ALA A 9 -1.60 2.40 3.42
C ALA A 9 -0.25 2.42 4.15
N ASP A 10 0.06 3.49 4.88
CA ASP A 10 1.31 3.58 5.66
C ASP A 10 1.37 2.50 6.75
N GLN A 11 0.26 2.29 7.48
CA GLN A 11 0.18 1.25 8.52
C GLN A 11 0.33 -0.16 7.92
N LEU A 12 -0.21 -0.36 6.72
CA LEU A 12 -0.07 -1.62 5.99
C LEU A 12 1.40 -1.84 5.59
N SER A 13 2.07 -0.82 5.03
CA SER A 13 3.48 -0.86 4.64
C SER A 13 4.46 -1.05 5.81
N ASP A 14 4.06 -0.66 7.02
CA ASP A 14 4.84 -0.88 8.26
C ASP A 14 4.56 -2.25 8.91
N SER A 15 3.69 -3.06 8.31
CA SER A 15 3.32 -4.39 8.77
C SER A 15 3.78 -5.46 7.76
N VAL A 16 3.86 -6.72 8.19
CA VAL A 16 4.19 -7.84 7.29
C VAL A 16 3.24 -9.04 7.47
N ASN A 17 3.15 -9.86 6.42
CA ASN A 17 2.62 -11.22 6.49
C ASN A 17 3.74 -12.24 6.22
N ILE A 18 3.65 -13.41 6.83
CA ILE A 18 4.56 -14.53 6.65
C ILE A 18 3.77 -15.75 6.16
N GLU A 19 4.01 -16.16 4.92
CA GLU A 19 3.37 -17.32 4.28
C GLU A 19 3.98 -18.68 4.66
N GLY A 20 5.14 -18.66 5.32
CA GLY A 20 5.99 -19.83 5.58
C GLY A 20 5.25 -21.07 6.09
N ASN A 21 5.92 -22.24 6.02
CA ASN A 21 5.31 -23.53 6.34
C ASN A 21 4.41 -23.44 7.58
N TRP A 22 3.14 -23.79 7.39
CA TRP A 22 2.10 -23.62 8.40
C TRP A 22 2.49 -24.27 9.73
N LEU A 23 3.22 -25.39 9.72
CA LEU A 23 3.59 -26.10 10.94
C LEU A 23 4.62 -25.34 11.77
N THR A 24 5.71 -24.91 11.14
CA THR A 24 6.81 -24.23 11.83
C THR A 24 6.49 -22.78 12.13
N THR A 25 5.72 -22.14 11.24
CA THR A 25 5.34 -20.74 11.37
C THR A 25 4.28 -20.56 12.46
N GLU A 26 3.32 -21.47 12.59
CA GLU A 26 2.31 -21.39 13.66
C GLU A 26 2.90 -21.67 15.05
N LEU A 27 4.00 -22.42 15.14
CA LEU A 27 4.70 -22.63 16.41
C LEU A 27 5.35 -21.33 16.92
N VAL A 28 5.92 -20.55 16.02
CA VAL A 28 6.61 -19.28 16.34
C VAL A 28 5.63 -18.10 16.39
N PHE A 29 4.57 -18.15 15.57
CA PHE A 29 3.54 -17.12 15.43
C PHE A 29 2.15 -17.77 15.60
N PRO A 30 1.75 -18.08 16.84
CA PRO A 30 0.51 -18.81 17.10
C PRO A 30 -0.73 -17.99 16.72
N LEU A 31 -1.83 -18.69 16.44
CA LEU A 31 -3.15 -18.11 16.21
C LEU A 31 -3.17 -17.10 15.07
N GLY A 32 -2.54 -17.42 13.94
CA GLY A 32 -2.58 -16.56 12.75
C GLY A 32 -1.83 -15.24 12.88
N LEU A 33 -0.97 -15.06 13.91
CA LEU A 33 -0.09 -13.89 14.05
C LEU A 33 0.86 -13.71 12.86
N ARG A 34 1.10 -14.77 12.08
CA ARG A 34 1.82 -14.69 10.80
C ARG A 34 1.11 -13.82 9.76
N TYR A 35 -0.18 -13.51 9.93
CA TYR A 35 -0.93 -12.61 9.06
C TYR A 35 -1.20 -11.26 9.73
N HIS A 36 -0.16 -10.68 10.34
CA HIS A 36 -0.29 -9.47 11.17
C HIS A 36 -0.82 -8.27 10.37
N ALA A 37 -0.27 -8.03 9.19
CA ALA A 37 -0.73 -6.94 8.34
C ALA A 37 -2.19 -7.12 7.88
N LEU A 38 -2.57 -8.37 7.57
CA LEU A 38 -3.96 -8.68 7.23
C LEU A 38 -4.92 -8.43 8.40
N HIS A 39 -4.50 -8.72 9.63
CA HIS A 39 -5.30 -8.44 10.81
C HIS A 39 -5.55 -6.94 10.98
N HIS A 40 -4.55 -6.10 10.76
CA HIS A 40 -4.73 -4.65 10.81
C HIS A 40 -5.63 -4.11 9.69
N LEU A 41 -5.59 -4.74 8.51
CA LEU A 41 -6.48 -4.36 7.41
C LEU A 41 -7.94 -4.76 7.67
N PHE A 42 -8.17 -5.92 8.29
CA PHE A 42 -9.50 -6.44 8.58
C PHE A 42 -9.60 -7.00 10.01
N PRO A 43 -9.66 -6.12 11.04
CA PRO A 43 -9.59 -6.55 12.45
C PRO A 43 -10.79 -7.38 12.89
N SER A 44 -11.91 -7.32 12.16
CA SER A 44 -13.11 -8.10 12.42
C SER A 44 -13.02 -9.56 11.97
N ILE A 45 -12.02 -9.95 11.17
CA ILE A 45 -11.84 -11.34 10.75
C ILE A 45 -11.21 -12.13 11.91
N PRO A 46 -11.85 -13.21 12.38
CA PRO A 46 -11.25 -14.06 13.42
C PRO A 46 -9.91 -14.64 12.96
N TYR A 47 -8.93 -14.72 13.87
CA TYR A 47 -7.57 -15.16 13.60
C TYR A 47 -7.45 -16.47 12.79
N HIS A 48 -8.27 -17.47 13.13
CA HIS A 48 -8.29 -18.76 12.43
C HIS A 48 -8.79 -18.68 10.98
N ASN A 49 -9.51 -17.60 10.61
CA ASN A 49 -9.98 -17.34 9.26
C ASN A 49 -9.01 -16.51 8.42
N LEU A 50 -7.95 -15.94 9.01
CA LEU A 50 -6.99 -15.07 8.29
C LEU A 50 -6.29 -15.82 7.16
N GLY A 51 -5.92 -17.09 7.34
CA GLY A 51 -5.31 -17.88 6.27
C GLY A 51 -6.23 -18.10 5.06
N ARG A 52 -7.54 -18.20 5.29
CA ARG A 52 -8.52 -18.31 4.20
C ARG A 52 -8.71 -16.96 3.50
N ALA A 53 -8.76 -15.87 4.25
CA ALA A 53 -8.87 -14.52 3.70
C ALA A 53 -7.63 -14.15 2.87
N HIS A 54 -6.43 -14.41 3.40
CA HIS A 54 -5.16 -14.21 2.71
C HIS A 54 -5.12 -14.92 1.34
N ARG A 55 -5.48 -16.21 1.28
CA ARG A 55 -5.53 -16.94 0.00
C ARG A 55 -6.47 -16.32 -1.02
N ARG A 56 -7.64 -15.83 -0.58
CA ARG A 56 -8.59 -15.13 -1.47
C ARG A 56 -8.01 -13.82 -1.99
N LEU A 57 -7.37 -13.04 -1.12
CA LEU A 57 -6.69 -11.81 -1.54
C LEU A 57 -5.60 -12.10 -2.59
N MET A 58 -4.74 -13.09 -2.34
CA MET A 58 -3.68 -13.47 -3.27
C MET A 58 -4.18 -14.01 -4.61
N GLN A 59 -5.43 -14.47 -4.69
CA GLN A 59 -6.07 -14.90 -5.95
C GLN A 59 -6.63 -13.74 -6.76
N HIS A 60 -7.07 -12.66 -6.11
CA HIS A 60 -7.82 -11.59 -6.76
C HIS A 60 -7.06 -10.26 -6.88
N LEU A 61 -6.04 -10.02 -6.04
CA LEU A 61 -5.24 -8.81 -6.10
C LEU A 61 -4.27 -8.83 -7.28
N PRO A 62 -4.04 -7.68 -7.96
CA PRO A 62 -3.05 -7.59 -9.03
C PRO A 62 -1.63 -7.80 -8.48
N ALA A 63 -0.68 -8.09 -9.36
CA ALA A 63 0.69 -8.46 -8.97
C ALA A 63 1.46 -7.33 -8.27
N ASP A 64 1.14 -6.08 -8.59
CA ASP A 64 1.69 -4.83 -8.05
C ASP A 64 0.91 -4.29 -6.83
N SER A 65 0.00 -5.08 -6.27
CA SER A 65 -0.74 -4.68 -5.08
C SER A 65 0.20 -4.48 -3.87
N PRO A 66 0.09 -3.38 -3.10
CA PRO A 66 0.88 -3.15 -1.87
C PRO A 66 0.79 -4.29 -0.85
N TYR A 67 -0.36 -4.97 -0.76
CA TYR A 67 -0.53 -6.14 0.10
C TYR A 67 0.44 -7.30 -0.23
N ARG A 68 0.81 -7.46 -1.51
CA ARG A 68 1.77 -8.50 -1.94
C ARG A 68 3.19 -8.11 -1.56
N GLU A 69 3.54 -6.83 -1.58
CA GLU A 69 4.89 -6.32 -1.25
C GLU A 69 5.27 -6.59 0.21
N ILE A 70 4.29 -6.55 1.11
CA ILE A 70 4.50 -6.80 2.54
C ILE A 70 4.36 -8.28 2.94
N THR A 71 4.21 -9.18 1.95
CA THR A 71 4.00 -10.61 2.19
C THR A 71 5.27 -11.38 1.87
N TYR A 72 5.86 -12.01 2.90
CA TYR A 72 7.13 -12.72 2.80
C TYR A 72 6.93 -14.24 2.82
N PRO A 73 7.74 -14.99 2.05
CA PRO A 73 7.66 -16.46 2.02
C PRO A 73 8.13 -17.12 3.32
N SER A 74 8.89 -16.40 4.16
CA SER A 74 9.31 -16.88 5.48
C SER A 74 9.75 -15.72 6.38
N PHE A 75 9.80 -15.97 7.69
CA PHE A 75 10.37 -15.02 8.65
C PHE A 75 11.81 -14.65 8.31
N PHE A 76 12.64 -15.62 7.92
CA PHE A 76 14.02 -15.36 7.54
C PHE A 76 14.15 -14.49 6.29
N ALA A 77 13.20 -14.59 5.35
CA ALA A 77 13.16 -13.68 4.20
C ALA A 77 12.91 -12.24 4.64
N ALA A 78 11.95 -12.01 5.55
CA ALA A 78 11.67 -10.68 6.10
C ALA A 78 12.88 -10.10 6.85
N VAL A 79 13.53 -10.90 7.69
CA VAL A 79 14.75 -10.48 8.42
C VAL A 79 15.92 -10.22 7.45
N SER A 80 16.08 -11.05 6.42
CA SER A 80 17.12 -10.86 5.40
C SER A 80 16.94 -9.55 4.65
N ASP A 81 15.69 -9.24 4.27
CA ASP A 81 15.36 -7.99 3.59
C ASP A 81 15.64 -6.77 4.46
N LEU A 82 15.15 -6.78 5.71
CA LEU A 82 15.45 -5.73 6.69
C LEU A 82 16.96 -5.53 6.87
N ALA A 83 17.74 -6.62 6.98
CA ALA A 83 19.18 -6.54 7.13
C ALA A 83 19.88 -5.99 5.88
N LYS A 84 19.35 -6.21 4.68
CA LYS A 84 19.87 -5.59 3.44
C LYS A 84 19.58 -4.09 3.44
N ASN A 85 18.34 -3.69 3.76
CA ASN A 85 17.92 -2.29 3.80
C ASN A 85 18.72 -1.49 4.86
N ILE A 86 18.97 -2.07 6.03
CA ILE A 86 19.83 -1.47 7.05
C ILE A 86 21.25 -1.25 6.53
N ARG A 87 21.85 -2.25 5.87
CA ARG A 87 23.20 -2.13 5.30
C ARG A 87 23.26 -1.04 4.23
N MET A 88 22.25 -0.94 3.37
CA MET A 88 22.16 0.10 2.34
C MET A 88 22.05 1.49 2.96
N ALA A 89 21.23 1.67 4.00
CA ALA A 89 21.12 2.93 4.73
C ALA A 89 22.44 3.35 5.42
N ILE A 90 23.16 2.39 6.00
CA ILE A 90 24.49 2.65 6.57
C ILE A 90 25.46 3.10 5.47
N ALA A 91 25.45 2.43 4.32
CA ALA A 91 26.34 2.75 3.20
C ALA A 91 26.03 4.11 2.56
N SER A 92 24.76 4.53 2.51
CA SER A 92 24.36 5.84 1.99
C SER A 92 24.66 7.00 2.95
N GLY A 93 25.00 6.71 4.21
CA GLY A 93 25.22 7.72 5.25
C GLY A 93 23.95 8.45 5.67
N ARG A 94 22.78 8.02 5.21
CA ARG A 94 21.47 8.58 5.57
C ARG A 94 20.66 7.53 6.32
N PRO A 95 20.15 7.82 7.53
CA PRO A 95 19.21 6.93 8.19
C PRO A 95 18.02 6.64 7.27
N GLY A 96 17.70 5.37 7.00
CA GLY A 96 16.59 5.01 6.11
C GLY A 96 15.23 5.56 6.59
N ALA A 97 15.10 5.82 7.90
CA ALA A 97 13.95 6.51 8.46
C ALA A 97 13.76 7.92 7.89
N ASP A 98 14.84 8.66 7.66
CA ASP A 98 14.76 10.05 7.15
C ASP A 98 14.23 10.08 5.72
N GLU A 99 14.70 9.16 4.88
CA GLU A 99 14.20 8.98 3.51
C GLU A 99 12.72 8.59 3.49
N TRP A 100 12.30 7.70 4.40
CA TRP A 100 10.91 7.33 4.56
C TRP A 100 10.02 8.53 4.96
N TYR A 101 10.46 9.34 5.92
CA TYR A 101 9.74 10.55 6.32
C TYR A 101 9.75 11.63 5.23
N ASP A 102 10.84 11.77 4.46
CA ASP A 102 10.92 12.68 3.31
C ASP A 102 9.86 12.31 2.27
N ARG A 103 9.81 11.03 1.85
CA ARG A 103 8.81 10.52 0.91
C ARG A 103 7.39 10.76 1.41
N ARG A 104 7.10 10.54 2.69
CA ARG A 104 5.77 10.80 3.26
C ARG A 104 5.39 12.28 3.22
N ARG A 105 6.33 13.19 3.52
CA ARG A 105 6.08 14.63 3.40
C ARG A 105 5.81 15.06 1.97
N GLU A 106 6.52 14.47 1.01
CA GLU A 106 6.29 14.72 -0.42
C GLU A 106 4.90 14.25 -0.86
N LEU A 107 4.50 13.03 -0.48
CA LEU A 107 3.17 12.48 -0.78
C LEU A 107 2.05 13.32 -0.14
N ALA A 108 2.19 13.67 1.14
CA ALA A 108 1.22 14.52 1.84
C ALA A 108 1.09 15.92 1.21
N ARG A 109 2.21 16.49 0.73
CA ARG A 109 2.21 17.76 -0.02
C ARG A 109 1.53 17.61 -1.39
N ALA A 110 1.76 16.49 -2.09
CA ALA A 110 1.15 16.23 -3.39
C ALA A 110 -0.38 16.04 -3.28
N GLU A 111 -0.84 15.35 -2.22
CA GLU A 111 -2.27 15.17 -1.94
C GLU A 111 -2.96 16.47 -1.49
N ALA A 112 -2.23 17.36 -0.80
CA ALA A 112 -2.71 18.68 -0.40
C ALA A 112 -2.64 19.74 -1.51
N ALA A 113 -2.01 19.44 -2.66
CA ALA A 113 -1.93 20.37 -3.77
C ALA A 113 -3.32 20.54 -4.42
N PRO A 114 -3.77 21.78 -4.72
CA PRO A 114 -5.07 21.99 -5.32
C PRO A 114 -5.14 21.28 -6.68
N HIS A 115 -6.18 20.46 -6.86
CA HIS A 115 -6.49 19.83 -8.14
C HIS A 115 -6.76 20.93 -9.17
N VAL A 116 -5.81 21.18 -10.08
CA VAL A 116 -6.04 22.02 -11.25
C VAL A 116 -6.84 21.17 -12.23
N PRO A 117 -8.11 21.50 -12.52
CA PRO A 117 -8.88 20.74 -13.48
C PRO A 117 -8.18 20.83 -14.84
N GLU A 118 -8.04 19.68 -15.49
CA GLU A 118 -7.51 19.57 -16.85
C GLU A 118 -8.39 20.44 -17.76
N SER A 119 -7.79 21.42 -18.45
CA SER A 119 -8.51 22.30 -19.36
C SER A 119 -8.97 21.48 -20.58
N ASN A 120 -10.26 21.19 -20.67
CA ASN A 120 -10.84 20.65 -21.89
C ASN A 120 -10.69 21.70 -22.99
N ASN A 121 -9.90 21.39 -24.02
CA ASN A 121 -10.03 22.04 -25.32
C ASN A 121 -11.31 21.47 -25.95
N GLU A 122 -12.43 22.17 -25.75
CA GLU A 122 -13.59 22.05 -26.62
C GLU A 122 -13.30 22.86 -27.88
N ASP A 123 -13.07 22.17 -29.00
CA ASP A 123 -13.05 22.76 -30.32
C ASP A 123 -14.49 23.20 -30.67
N ASP A 124 -14.72 24.51 -30.70
CA ASP A 124 -15.99 25.13 -31.10
C ASP A 124 -16.26 24.89 -32.61
N ASP A 125 -17.14 23.94 -32.94
CA ASP A 125 -17.77 23.82 -34.26
C ASP A 125 -19.09 24.62 -34.27
N GLU A 126 -19.01 25.91 -34.64
CA GLU A 126 -20.18 26.77 -34.81
C GLU A 126 -21.05 26.32 -35.99
N GLY A 127 -22.16 25.66 -35.67
CA GLY A 127 -23.24 25.34 -36.61
C GLY A 127 -23.89 26.60 -37.21
N SER A 128 -23.95 26.64 -38.54
CA SER A 128 -24.68 27.65 -39.32
C SER A 128 -26.20 27.58 -39.10
N PRO A 129 -26.94 28.71 -39.01
CA PRO A 129 -28.39 28.67 -38.90
C PRO A 129 -29.10 28.68 -40.27
N SER A 130 -30.13 27.85 -40.43
CA SER A 130 -31.13 27.95 -41.51
C SER A 130 -32.25 28.93 -41.11
N PRO A 131 -32.78 29.78 -42.01
CA PRO A 131 -33.81 30.75 -41.67
C PRO A 131 -35.21 30.13 -41.83
N SER A 132 -36.11 30.39 -40.88
CA SER A 132 -37.55 30.21 -41.09
C SER A 132 -38.26 31.55 -41.04
N LEU A 133 -38.93 31.89 -42.14
CA LEU A 133 -39.76 33.06 -42.35
C LEU A 133 -41.18 32.75 -41.84
N VAL A 134 -41.81 33.66 -41.10
CA VAL A 134 -43.25 33.62 -40.80
C VAL A 134 -43.91 34.87 -41.38
N ALA A 135 -44.97 34.61 -42.18
CA ALA A 135 -46.04 35.49 -42.69
C ALA A 135 -45.66 36.59 -43.68
#